data_AF-H8GR58-F1
#
_entry.id   AF-H8GR58-F1
#
_cell.length_a   1.000
_cell.length_b   1.000
_cell.length_c   1.000
_cell.angle_alpha   90.00
_cell.angle_beta   90.00
_cell.angle_gamma   90.00
#
_symmetry.space_group_name_H-M   'P 1'
#
loop_
_entity.id
_entity.type
_entity.pdbx_description
1 polymer ?
#
loop_
_entity_poly.entity_id
_entity_poly.type
_entity_poly.pdbx_seq_one_letter_code
_entity_poly.pdbx_strand_id
1 'polypeptide(L)'
;MFSHKLMKSACVLAAFGIVALSNSPAAFARSLIPHDCRKAAKKAGLNPADAIFVQSNTPYTGGSGPELIIGTRKRDLITGTNNGDVICGNGGNDSINALAGNDIVLVGSGADSVDGGDGDDVILGGGGNDSLSGEDGNDTLEGNNGNDSLDGGNGDDTLNGGNGKDLLDGGPGSDILNGGNGNDQLGGGPDNDVLNGGNGADSLTGGDGDDILNGGNGPDDLDDDAGFETFNGGLGNDAIDDIDGADQPNSFTGAVDRRDSPNR
;
A
#
# COMPACT_ATOMS: atom_id res chain seq x y z
N MET A 1 -73.14 -4.84 35.85
CA MET A 1 -72.34 -5.80 36.65
C MET A 1 -70.93 -5.81 36.07
N PHE A 2 -69.91 -5.51 36.91
CA PHE A 2 -68.46 -5.80 36.80
C PHE A 2 -67.71 -5.36 35.51
N SER A 3 -66.74 -4.43 35.52
CA SER A 3 -65.40 -4.36 36.18
C SER A 3 -64.36 -5.39 35.71
N HIS A 4 -63.24 -4.85 35.17
CA HIS A 4 -61.85 -5.37 34.99
C HIS A 4 -61.37 -5.35 33.52
N LYS A 5 -60.45 -4.46 33.09
CA LYS A 5 -58.99 -4.29 33.33
C LYS A 5 -58.08 -5.24 32.53
N LEU A 6 -57.20 -4.61 31.71
CA LEU A 6 -55.85 -5.01 31.20
C LEU A 6 -55.81 -6.20 30.20
N MET A 7 -54.95 -6.27 29.17
CA MET A 7 -53.64 -5.65 28.93
C MET A 7 -53.21 -5.76 27.44
N LYS A 8 -52.72 -4.65 26.88
CA LYS A 8 -51.57 -4.45 25.95
C LYS A 8 -51.21 -5.51 24.89
N SER A 9 -51.18 -5.08 23.62
CA SER A 9 -49.98 -5.23 22.79
C SER A 9 -49.86 -4.02 21.86
N ALA A 10 -48.87 -3.17 22.14
CA ALA A 10 -48.47 -2.03 21.34
C ALA A 10 -47.07 -2.35 20.82
N CYS A 11 -46.88 -2.40 19.50
CA CYS A 11 -45.57 -2.20 18.90
C CYS A 11 -45.50 -0.73 18.49
N VAL A 12 -44.62 -0.02 19.18
CA VAL A 12 -44.52 1.44 19.17
C VAL A 12 -43.82 1.91 17.90
N LEU A 13 -44.49 2.81 17.22
CA LEU A 13 -44.01 3.68 16.15
C LEU A 13 -43.42 4.95 16.78
N ALA A 14 -42.14 5.25 16.52
CA ALA A 14 -41.47 6.56 16.59
C ALA A 14 -39.94 6.30 16.55
N ALA A 15 -39.04 6.99 15.86
CA ALA A 15 -38.98 8.15 14.95
C ALA A 15 -37.50 8.10 14.44
N PHE A 16 -37.09 8.33 13.19
CA PHE A 16 -37.27 9.47 12.30
C PHE A 16 -36.88 9.00 10.87
N GLY A 17 -37.72 9.29 9.89
CA GLY A 17 -37.28 9.71 8.55
C GLY A 17 -36.61 8.70 7.61
N ILE A 18 -37.29 7.64 7.19
CA ILE A 18 -37.08 7.11 5.83
C ILE A 18 -38.43 7.18 5.12
N VAL A 19 -38.63 8.29 4.41
CA VAL A 19 -39.60 8.35 3.32
C VAL A 19 -39.17 7.28 2.32
N ALA A 20 -40.04 6.31 2.09
CA ALA A 20 -39.93 5.41 0.96
C ALA A 20 -39.98 6.23 -0.33
N LEU A 21 -38.81 6.64 -0.83
CA LEU A 21 -38.62 7.23 -2.14
C LEU A 21 -37.99 6.17 -3.05
N SER A 22 -38.86 5.61 -3.88
CA SER A 22 -38.65 5.29 -5.30
C SER A 22 -37.27 4.81 -5.79
N ASN A 23 -37.33 3.62 -6.41
CA ASN A 23 -36.48 3.09 -7.49
C ASN A 23 -35.22 2.30 -7.07
N SER A 24 -35.37 0.97 -7.17
CA SER A 24 -34.34 -0.07 -7.27
C SER A 24 -33.41 -0.23 -6.04
N PRO A 25 -33.47 -1.36 -5.31
CA PRO A 25 -32.52 -1.70 -4.24
C PRO A 25 -31.05 -1.54 -4.67
N ALA A 26 -30.75 -1.82 -5.94
CA ALA A 26 -29.42 -1.66 -6.55
C ALA A 26 -28.94 -0.19 -6.64
N ALA A 27 -29.85 0.79 -6.72
CA ALA A 27 -29.48 2.20 -6.80
C ALA A 27 -29.06 2.78 -5.44
N PHE A 28 -29.66 2.30 -4.36
CA PHE A 28 -29.32 2.74 -3.00
C PHE A 28 -27.99 2.13 -2.52
N ALA A 29 -27.75 0.85 -2.83
CA ALA A 29 -26.47 0.19 -2.54
C ALA A 29 -25.27 0.84 -3.27
N ARG A 30 -25.47 1.29 -4.52
CA ARG A 30 -24.46 2.03 -5.30
C ARG A 30 -24.00 3.34 -4.64
N SER A 31 -24.85 3.97 -3.82
CA SER A 31 -24.53 5.24 -3.14
C SER A 31 -23.58 5.07 -1.96
N LEU A 32 -23.43 3.86 -1.42
CA LEU A 32 -22.64 3.59 -0.22
C LEU A 32 -21.20 3.17 -0.52
N ILE A 33 -20.92 2.76 -1.76
CA ILE A 33 -19.58 2.37 -2.19
C ILE A 33 -18.77 3.65 -2.51
N PRO A 34 -17.55 3.80 -1.97
CA PRO A 34 -16.66 4.90 -2.35
C PRO A 34 -16.45 4.98 -3.86
N HIS A 35 -16.17 6.19 -4.35
CA HIS A 35 -15.99 6.39 -5.79
C HIS A 35 -14.85 5.54 -6.34
N ASP A 36 -13.74 5.47 -5.62
CA ASP A 36 -12.53 4.80 -6.09
C ASP A 36 -12.69 3.29 -6.02
N CYS A 37 -13.33 2.75 -4.99
CA CYS A 37 -13.78 1.36 -4.93
C CYS A 37 -14.66 0.96 -6.12
N ARG A 38 -15.63 1.82 -6.52
CA ARG A 38 -16.44 1.53 -7.72
C ARG A 38 -15.62 1.56 -9.01
N LYS A 39 -14.55 2.34 -9.06
CA LYS A 39 -13.66 2.43 -10.23
C LYS A 39 -12.75 1.20 -10.28
N ALA A 40 -12.16 0.81 -9.15
CA ALA A 40 -11.37 -0.40 -8.97
C ALA A 40 -12.18 -1.65 -9.35
N ALA A 41 -13.40 -1.80 -8.80
CA ALA A 41 -14.30 -2.90 -9.14
C ALA A 41 -14.54 -3.02 -10.66
N LYS A 42 -14.79 -1.90 -11.34
CA LYS A 42 -14.98 -1.90 -12.81
C LYS A 42 -13.70 -2.28 -13.56
N LYS A 43 -12.53 -1.88 -13.06
CA LYS A 43 -11.22 -2.24 -13.62
C LYS A 43 -11.01 -3.75 -13.51
N ALA A 44 -11.36 -4.34 -12.37
CA ALA A 44 -11.30 -5.78 -12.10
C ALA A 44 -12.45 -6.60 -12.74
N GLY A 45 -13.35 -5.98 -13.50
CA GLY A 45 -14.50 -6.69 -14.11
C GLY A 45 -15.61 -7.08 -13.13
N LEU A 46 -15.54 -6.62 -11.88
CA LEU A 46 -16.55 -6.83 -10.85
C LEU A 46 -17.71 -5.85 -11.01
N ASN A 47 -18.92 -6.34 -10.74
CA ASN A 47 -20.12 -5.53 -10.75
C ASN A 47 -20.32 -4.89 -9.37
N PRO A 48 -20.29 -3.55 -9.23
CA PRO A 48 -20.48 -2.89 -7.93
C PRO A 48 -21.84 -3.14 -7.27
N ALA A 49 -22.82 -3.70 -7.99
CA ALA A 49 -24.08 -4.09 -7.39
C ALA A 49 -23.97 -5.36 -6.52
N ASP A 50 -22.91 -6.14 -6.71
CA ASP A 50 -22.63 -7.40 -6.01
C ASP A 50 -21.64 -7.21 -4.85
N ALA A 51 -21.41 -5.95 -4.43
CA ALA A 51 -20.53 -5.61 -3.32
C ALA A 51 -20.98 -6.25 -2.00
N ILE A 52 -20.01 -6.77 -1.27
CA ILE A 52 -20.16 -7.38 0.04
C ILE A 52 -19.76 -6.35 1.09
N PHE A 53 -20.67 -6.00 1.99
CA PHE A 53 -20.42 -5.02 3.04
C PHE A 53 -20.11 -5.71 4.36
N VAL A 54 -18.90 -5.51 4.87
CA VAL A 54 -18.44 -6.04 6.16
C VAL A 54 -19.23 -5.40 7.29
N GLN A 55 -19.55 -6.19 8.32
CA GLN A 55 -20.21 -5.68 9.52
C GLN A 55 -19.16 -5.30 10.56
N SER A 56 -19.39 -4.20 11.29
CA SER A 56 -18.42 -3.72 12.27
C SER A 56 -18.12 -4.77 13.34
N ASN A 57 -16.84 -4.93 13.67
CA ASN A 57 -16.32 -5.87 14.67
C ASN A 57 -16.58 -7.36 14.35
N THR A 58 -16.84 -7.72 13.09
CA THR A 58 -16.91 -9.13 12.68
C THR A 58 -15.85 -9.39 11.62
N PRO A 59 -14.97 -10.40 11.83
CA PRO A 59 -14.07 -10.85 10.78
C PRO A 59 -14.88 -11.26 9.54
N TYR A 60 -14.35 -10.93 8.37
CA TYR A 60 -14.87 -11.40 7.10
C TYR A 60 -13.87 -12.36 6.46
N THR A 61 -14.39 -13.42 5.85
CA THR A 61 -13.61 -14.35 5.03
C THR A 61 -14.34 -14.50 3.72
N GLY A 62 -13.58 -14.38 2.62
CA GLY A 62 -14.09 -14.44 1.27
C GLY A 62 -14.85 -15.73 0.98
N GLY A 63 -15.81 -15.61 0.07
CA GLY A 63 -16.67 -16.69 -0.38
C GLY A 63 -16.06 -17.48 -1.53
N SER A 64 -16.58 -17.28 -2.73
CA SER A 64 -16.17 -18.06 -3.90
C SER A 64 -16.07 -17.20 -5.15
N GLY A 65 -14.94 -17.29 -5.85
CA GLY A 65 -14.65 -16.44 -6.98
C GLY A 65 -14.24 -15.03 -6.53
N PRO A 66 -14.06 -14.11 -7.49
CA PRO A 66 -13.59 -12.76 -7.21
C PRO A 66 -14.71 -11.89 -6.61
N GLU A 67 -14.37 -11.10 -5.60
CA GLU A 67 -15.28 -10.38 -4.73
C GLU A 67 -14.97 -8.89 -4.63
N LEU A 68 -16.01 -8.07 -4.45
CA LEU A 68 -15.87 -6.66 -4.08
C LEU A 68 -16.24 -6.52 -2.60
N ILE A 69 -15.24 -6.36 -1.75
CA ILE A 69 -15.40 -6.31 -0.29
C ILE A 69 -15.29 -4.86 0.17
N ILE A 70 -16.29 -4.38 0.91
CA ILE A 70 -16.35 -3.02 1.45
C ILE A 70 -16.38 -3.08 2.97
N GLY A 71 -15.28 -2.65 3.58
CA GLY A 71 -15.10 -2.42 5.00
C GLY A 71 -15.97 -1.29 5.56
N THR A 72 -15.71 -0.96 6.82
CA THR A 72 -16.42 0.04 7.61
C THR A 72 -15.54 1.27 7.85
N ARG A 73 -15.82 2.07 8.88
CA ARG A 73 -14.93 3.19 9.29
C ARG A 73 -14.26 2.90 10.62
N LYS A 74 -14.09 1.61 10.91
CA LYS A 74 -13.53 1.07 12.14
C LYS A 74 -12.64 -0.07 11.71
N ARG A 75 -11.72 -0.47 12.60
CA ARG A 75 -10.92 -1.68 12.41
C ARG A 75 -11.77 -2.85 11.93
N ASP A 76 -11.44 -3.33 10.76
CA ASP A 76 -11.94 -4.54 10.16
C ASP A 76 -10.83 -5.59 10.06
N LEU A 77 -11.25 -6.85 10.02
CA LEU A 77 -10.38 -8.00 9.77
C LEU A 77 -10.96 -8.71 8.55
N ILE A 78 -10.24 -8.65 7.43
CA ILE A 78 -10.72 -9.10 6.13
C ILE A 78 -9.74 -10.12 5.58
N THR A 79 -10.26 -11.28 5.19
CA THR A 79 -9.54 -12.26 4.37
C THR A 79 -10.25 -12.35 3.03
N GLY A 80 -9.53 -12.16 1.92
CA GLY A 80 -10.02 -12.30 0.55
C GLY A 80 -10.23 -13.76 0.15
N THR A 81 -10.10 -14.03 -1.14
CA THR A 81 -10.16 -15.34 -1.77
C THR A 81 -8.90 -15.56 -2.61
N ASN A 82 -8.70 -16.78 -3.10
CA ASN A 82 -7.60 -17.05 -4.04
C ASN A 82 -7.93 -16.60 -5.49
N ASN A 83 -8.71 -15.53 -5.66
CA ASN A 83 -9.02 -14.93 -6.96
C ASN A 83 -8.86 -13.42 -6.83
N GLY A 84 -8.60 -12.74 -7.95
CA GLY A 84 -8.46 -11.29 -7.97
C GLY A 84 -9.71 -10.54 -7.47
N ASP A 85 -9.61 -10.09 -6.23
CA ASP A 85 -10.59 -9.38 -5.43
C ASP A 85 -10.38 -7.86 -5.52
N VAL A 86 -11.39 -7.12 -5.07
CA VAL A 86 -11.27 -5.69 -4.79
C VAL A 86 -11.69 -5.45 -3.35
N ILE A 87 -10.74 -5.06 -2.51
CA ILE A 87 -10.95 -4.87 -1.08
C ILE A 87 -10.85 -3.38 -0.76
N CYS A 88 -11.82 -2.85 -0.03
CA CYS A 88 -11.82 -1.47 0.42
C CYS A 88 -12.00 -1.36 1.94
N GLY A 89 -10.94 -1.06 2.69
CA GLY A 89 -11.01 -0.87 4.15
C GLY A 89 -11.84 0.37 4.53
N ASN A 90 -11.70 1.44 3.75
CA ASN A 90 -12.13 2.81 4.01
C ASN A 90 -11.43 3.48 5.19
N GLY A 91 -11.57 2.98 6.41
CA GLY A 91 -10.75 3.50 7.48
C GLY A 91 -11.03 2.92 8.85
N GLY A 92 -10.28 3.38 9.83
CA GLY A 92 -9.96 2.55 10.99
C GLY A 92 -8.67 1.78 10.71
N ASN A 93 -8.12 1.13 11.73
CA ASN A 93 -6.86 0.40 11.61
C ASN A 93 -7.16 -1.03 11.18
N ASP A 94 -7.11 -1.31 9.90
CA ASP A 94 -7.59 -2.54 9.29
C ASP A 94 -6.48 -3.60 9.17
N SER A 95 -6.88 -4.87 9.15
CA SER A 95 -6.00 -6.00 8.87
C SER A 95 -6.60 -6.79 7.70
N ILE A 96 -5.88 -6.81 6.60
CA ILE A 96 -6.31 -7.38 5.33
C ILE A 96 -5.28 -8.41 4.89
N ASN A 97 -5.75 -9.60 4.51
CA ASN A 97 -4.97 -10.58 3.78
C ASN A 97 -5.77 -10.92 2.52
N ALA A 98 -5.23 -10.59 1.34
CA ALA A 98 -5.96 -10.69 0.08
C ALA A 98 -5.89 -12.12 -0.50
N LEU A 99 -4.82 -12.85 -0.15
CA LEU A 99 -4.53 -14.27 -0.41
C LEU A 99 -3.84 -14.52 -1.74
N ALA A 100 -4.59 -14.72 -2.82
CA ALA A 100 -3.97 -15.08 -4.09
C ALA A 100 -4.82 -14.59 -5.24
N GLY A 101 -4.20 -14.48 -6.41
CA GLY A 101 -4.76 -13.79 -7.56
C GLY A 101 -4.52 -12.29 -7.47
N ASN A 102 -4.59 -11.63 -8.63
CA ASN A 102 -4.25 -10.22 -8.75
C ASN A 102 -5.33 -9.32 -8.12
N ASP A 103 -5.05 -8.82 -6.93
CA ASP A 103 -5.95 -8.09 -6.06
C ASP A 103 -5.82 -6.56 -6.23
N ILE A 104 -6.88 -5.83 -5.89
CA ILE A 104 -6.83 -4.37 -5.73
C ILE A 104 -7.30 -4.03 -4.33
N VAL A 105 -6.38 -3.57 -3.48
CA VAL A 105 -6.63 -3.21 -2.09
C VAL A 105 -6.55 -1.69 -1.90
N LEU A 106 -7.64 -1.09 -1.44
CA LEU A 106 -7.76 0.32 -1.10
C LEU A 106 -8.05 0.46 0.39
N VAL A 107 -7.01 0.63 1.21
CA VAL A 107 -7.17 0.47 2.66
C VAL A 107 -7.83 1.69 3.29
N GLY A 108 -7.33 2.89 2.98
CA GLY A 108 -8.02 4.15 3.21
C GLY A 108 -7.35 5.01 4.26
N SER A 109 -7.94 5.15 5.45
CA SER A 109 -7.35 5.97 6.52
C SER A 109 -7.25 5.17 7.81
N GLY A 110 -6.09 5.07 8.41
CA GLY A 110 -5.85 4.12 9.50
C GLY A 110 -4.37 3.95 9.73
N ALA A 111 -4.01 3.11 10.68
CA ALA A 111 -2.69 2.49 10.63
C ALA A 111 -2.98 1.04 10.29
N ASP A 112 -2.78 0.70 9.03
CA ASP A 112 -3.31 -0.51 8.42
C ASP A 112 -2.22 -1.55 8.19
N SER A 113 -2.63 -2.82 8.10
CA SER A 113 -1.75 -3.95 7.81
C SER A 113 -2.35 -4.76 6.67
N VAL A 114 -1.60 -4.87 5.57
CA VAL A 114 -2.03 -5.56 4.36
C VAL A 114 -0.95 -6.56 3.93
N ASP A 115 -1.44 -7.73 3.55
CA ASP A 115 -0.71 -8.82 2.91
C ASP A 115 -1.46 -9.10 1.59
N GLY A 116 -0.81 -8.83 0.46
CA GLY A 116 -1.32 -9.06 -0.89
C GLY A 116 -1.42 -10.57 -1.16
N GLY A 117 -0.27 -11.24 -1.13
CA GLY A 117 -0.15 -12.68 -1.25
C GLY A 117 0.34 -13.08 -2.63
N ASP A 118 -0.15 -14.19 -3.19
CA ASP A 118 0.32 -14.62 -4.52
C ASP A 118 -0.41 -13.86 -5.63
N GLY A 119 0.26 -13.10 -6.49
CA GLY A 119 -0.35 -12.47 -7.67
C GLY A 119 0.20 -11.08 -7.93
N ASP A 120 -0.15 -10.47 -9.07
CA ASP A 120 0.24 -9.08 -9.33
C ASP A 120 -0.79 -8.13 -8.70
N ASP A 121 -0.48 -7.63 -7.51
CA ASP A 121 -1.38 -6.88 -6.65
C ASP A 121 -1.20 -5.36 -6.75
N VAL A 122 -2.27 -4.64 -6.42
CA VAL A 122 -2.26 -3.18 -6.33
C VAL A 122 -2.79 -2.75 -4.97
N ILE A 123 -1.90 -2.24 -4.12
CA ILE A 123 -2.18 -1.89 -2.73
C ILE A 123 -1.98 -0.38 -2.51
N LEU A 124 -3.03 0.31 -2.06
CA LEU A 124 -2.98 1.72 -1.69
C LEU A 124 -3.31 1.88 -0.20
N GLY A 125 -2.30 2.20 0.62
CA GLY A 125 -2.41 2.39 2.08
C GLY A 125 -3.30 3.58 2.42
N GLY A 126 -2.88 4.77 2.00
CA GLY A 126 -3.74 5.96 1.91
C GLY A 126 -3.40 7.01 2.97
N GLY A 127 -3.67 6.77 4.24
CA GLY A 127 -3.41 7.80 5.24
C GLY A 127 -3.28 7.25 6.65
N GLY A 128 -2.14 7.54 7.26
CA GLY A 128 -1.69 7.06 8.56
C GLY A 128 -0.48 6.15 8.33
N ASN A 129 -0.07 5.38 9.33
CA ASN A 129 1.18 4.64 9.24
C ASN A 129 0.88 3.19 8.89
N ASP A 130 1.09 2.83 7.64
CA ASP A 130 0.64 1.57 7.06
C ASP A 130 1.80 0.57 6.92
N SER A 131 1.47 -0.72 6.95
CA SER A 131 2.38 -1.83 6.70
C SER A 131 1.81 -2.65 5.55
N LEU A 132 2.46 -2.61 4.39
CA LEU A 132 1.99 -3.20 3.14
C LEU A 132 3.02 -4.22 2.65
N SER A 133 2.59 -5.45 2.37
CA SER A 133 3.40 -6.51 1.75
C SER A 133 2.74 -6.94 0.43
N GLY A 134 3.52 -7.00 -0.65
CA GLY A 134 3.11 -7.57 -1.95
C GLY A 134 3.13 -9.09 -1.92
N GLU A 135 4.25 -9.67 -1.47
CA GLU A 135 4.58 -11.10 -1.44
C GLU A 135 5.04 -11.66 -2.79
N ASP A 136 4.32 -12.57 -3.45
CA ASP A 136 4.79 -13.25 -4.67
C ASP A 136 4.10 -12.63 -5.90
N GLY A 137 4.80 -11.90 -6.76
CA GLY A 137 4.20 -11.33 -7.97
C GLY A 137 4.84 -10.01 -8.37
N ASN A 138 4.30 -9.36 -9.41
CA ASN A 138 4.77 -8.02 -9.79
C ASN A 138 3.82 -6.97 -9.24
N ASP A 139 4.11 -6.46 -8.06
CA ASP A 139 3.22 -5.69 -7.23
C ASP A 139 3.37 -4.18 -7.40
N THR A 140 2.32 -3.45 -7.02
CA THR A 140 2.34 -1.98 -6.93
C THR A 140 1.82 -1.53 -5.59
N LEU A 141 2.71 -0.99 -4.76
CA LEU A 141 2.42 -0.54 -3.40
C LEU A 141 2.56 0.99 -3.28
N GLU A 142 1.56 1.65 -2.70
CA GLU A 142 1.55 3.10 -2.46
C GLU A 142 1.15 3.42 -1.01
N GLY A 143 2.10 3.89 -0.19
CA GLY A 143 1.89 4.28 1.22
C GLY A 143 1.03 5.55 1.36
N ASN A 144 1.31 6.55 0.52
CA ASN A 144 0.66 7.87 0.47
C ASN A 144 1.04 8.83 1.59
N ASN A 145 0.36 8.83 2.75
CA ASN A 145 0.65 9.80 3.81
C ASN A 145 0.84 9.09 5.14
N GLY A 146 1.89 9.46 5.85
CA GLY A 146 2.24 8.85 7.13
C GLY A 146 3.56 8.13 6.99
N ASN A 147 4.03 7.52 8.07
CA ASN A 147 5.30 6.80 8.01
C ASN A 147 5.00 5.35 7.69
N ASP A 148 5.25 4.94 6.46
CA ASP A 148 4.80 3.67 5.92
C ASP A 148 5.94 2.65 5.83
N SER A 149 5.60 1.37 5.88
CA SER A 149 6.50 0.24 5.64
C SER A 149 5.96 -0.56 4.46
N LEU A 150 6.72 -0.60 3.36
CA LEU A 150 6.38 -1.29 2.13
C LEU A 150 7.42 -2.37 1.87
N ASP A 151 6.95 -3.58 1.62
CA ASP A 151 7.74 -4.76 1.26
C ASP A 151 7.18 -5.29 -0.07
N GLY A 152 7.99 -5.28 -1.14
CA GLY A 152 7.59 -5.76 -2.46
C GLY A 152 7.44 -7.27 -2.43
N GLY A 153 8.52 -7.96 -2.10
CA GLY A 153 8.56 -9.41 -1.99
C GLY A 153 9.33 -10.00 -3.16
N ASN A 154 8.82 -11.06 -3.79
CA ASN A 154 9.43 -11.66 -4.97
C ASN A 154 8.73 -11.18 -6.24
N GLY A 155 9.49 -10.67 -7.20
CA GLY A 155 9.00 -10.26 -8.52
C GLY A 155 9.44 -8.84 -8.84
N ASP A 156 9.05 -8.32 -10.01
CA ASP A 156 9.45 -6.95 -10.37
C ASP A 156 8.39 -5.96 -9.84
N ASP A 157 8.72 -5.28 -8.75
CA ASP A 157 7.79 -4.49 -7.95
C ASP A 157 7.93 -2.97 -8.17
N THR A 158 6.87 -2.24 -7.82
CA THR A 158 6.88 -0.78 -7.79
C THR A 158 6.36 -0.25 -6.46
N LEU A 159 7.25 0.36 -5.69
CA LEU A 159 6.98 0.88 -4.36
C LEU A 159 7.05 2.41 -4.34
N ASN A 160 6.08 3.05 -3.68
CA ASN A 160 6.03 4.49 -3.48
C ASN A 160 5.61 4.83 -2.03
N GLY A 161 6.54 5.36 -1.23
CA GLY A 161 6.31 5.76 0.16
C GLY A 161 5.33 6.93 0.26
N GLY A 162 5.65 8.03 -0.43
CA GLY A 162 4.77 9.18 -0.54
C GLY A 162 5.21 10.32 0.38
N ASN A 163 4.46 10.63 1.43
CA ASN A 163 4.79 11.65 2.41
C ASN A 163 5.01 11.01 3.77
N GLY A 164 6.19 11.13 4.34
CA GLY A 164 6.41 10.50 5.63
C GLY A 164 7.86 10.34 6.00
N LYS A 165 8.15 9.19 6.56
CA LYS A 165 9.49 8.67 6.80
C LYS A 165 9.32 7.20 6.58
N ASP A 166 9.56 6.81 5.35
CA ASP A 166 9.07 5.55 4.83
C ASP A 166 10.21 4.53 4.80
N LEU A 167 9.85 3.27 4.93
CA LEU A 167 10.74 2.13 4.78
C LEU A 167 10.26 1.31 3.59
N LEU A 168 11.07 1.22 2.55
CA LEU A 168 10.78 0.47 1.33
C LEU A 168 11.85 -0.62 1.17
N ASP A 169 11.40 -1.85 0.97
CA ASP A 169 12.23 -3.02 0.64
C ASP A 169 11.66 -3.61 -0.66
N GLY A 170 12.46 -3.65 -1.73
CA GLY A 170 12.08 -4.24 -3.01
C GLY A 170 11.96 -5.76 -2.88
N GLY A 171 13.04 -6.37 -2.41
CA GLY A 171 13.15 -7.83 -2.31
C GLY A 171 13.75 -8.39 -3.60
N PRO A 172 13.59 -9.69 -3.90
CA PRO A 172 14.14 -10.25 -5.13
C PRO A 172 13.35 -9.84 -6.38
N GLY A 173 14.04 -9.20 -7.33
CA GLY A 173 13.47 -8.82 -8.62
C GLY A 173 14.08 -7.53 -9.13
N SER A 174 13.63 -7.03 -10.29
CA SER A 174 14.08 -5.72 -10.77
C SER A 174 13.07 -4.64 -10.38
N ASP A 175 13.32 -3.97 -9.27
CA ASP A 175 12.36 -3.14 -8.57
C ASP A 175 12.50 -1.64 -8.84
N ILE A 176 11.41 -0.91 -8.59
CA ILE A 176 11.39 0.55 -8.65
C ILE A 176 10.86 1.11 -7.33
N LEU A 177 11.76 1.74 -6.56
CA LEU A 177 11.46 2.31 -5.25
C LEU A 177 11.50 3.84 -5.30
N ASN A 178 10.48 4.48 -4.71
CA ASN A 178 10.39 5.93 -4.57
C ASN A 178 10.03 6.31 -3.13
N GLY A 179 10.96 6.94 -2.40
CA GLY A 179 10.71 7.40 -1.02
C GLY A 179 9.68 8.52 -0.98
N GLY A 180 9.95 9.60 -1.73
CA GLY A 180 9.01 10.70 -1.92
C GLY A 180 9.40 11.92 -1.09
N ASN A 181 8.57 12.32 -0.14
CA ASN A 181 8.87 13.41 0.79
C ASN A 181 9.08 12.81 2.16
N GLY A 182 10.25 12.99 2.75
CA GLY A 182 10.52 12.31 4.00
C GLY A 182 11.99 12.17 4.28
N ASN A 183 12.30 11.46 5.35
CA ASN A 183 13.64 10.91 5.47
C ASN A 183 13.45 9.42 5.36
N ASP A 184 13.70 8.89 4.17
CA ASP A 184 13.24 7.58 3.76
C ASP A 184 14.41 6.59 3.75
N GLN A 185 14.09 5.31 3.90
CA GLN A 185 15.05 4.20 3.80
C GLN A 185 14.57 3.26 2.70
N LEU A 186 15.42 3.07 1.69
CA LEU A 186 15.13 2.24 0.52
C LEU A 186 16.20 1.15 0.39
N GLY A 187 15.78 -0.10 0.30
CA GLY A 187 16.63 -1.24 -0.08
C GLY A 187 16.12 -1.87 -1.36
N GLY A 188 16.97 -2.00 -2.38
CA GLY A 188 16.63 -2.69 -3.63
C GLY A 188 16.49 -4.18 -3.40
N GLY A 189 17.61 -4.83 -3.06
CA GLY A 189 17.66 -6.26 -2.85
C GLY A 189 18.66 -6.89 -3.82
N PRO A 190 18.47 -8.15 -4.21
CA PRO A 190 19.19 -8.71 -5.34
C PRO A 190 18.52 -8.34 -6.68
N ASP A 191 19.32 -8.40 -7.74
CA ASP A 191 18.99 -8.01 -9.12
C ASP A 191 19.05 -6.48 -9.33
N ASN A 192 18.64 -5.97 -10.49
CA ASN A 192 18.95 -4.61 -10.91
C ASN A 192 17.81 -3.65 -10.60
N ASP A 193 18.02 -2.75 -9.64
CA ASP A 193 16.99 -1.90 -9.08
C ASP A 193 17.13 -0.41 -9.43
N VAL A 194 16.03 0.33 -9.24
CA VAL A 194 16.00 1.79 -9.35
C VAL A 194 15.46 2.42 -8.08
N LEU A 195 16.32 3.09 -7.33
CA LEU A 195 15.98 3.74 -6.06
C LEU A 195 16.00 5.26 -6.21
N ASN A 196 14.91 5.91 -5.80
CA ASN A 196 14.79 7.37 -5.75
C ASN A 196 14.39 7.82 -4.34
N GLY A 197 15.31 8.48 -3.62
CA GLY A 197 15.04 9.02 -2.28
C GLY A 197 13.97 10.11 -2.30
N GLY A 198 14.21 11.15 -3.11
CA GLY A 198 13.24 12.20 -3.35
C GLY A 198 13.59 13.47 -2.60
N ASN A 199 12.78 13.89 -1.63
CA ASN A 199 13.02 15.08 -0.81
C ASN A 199 13.26 14.68 0.64
N GLY A 200 14.46 14.96 1.13
CA GLY A 200 14.76 15.06 2.55
C GLY A 200 16.16 14.59 2.84
N ALA A 201 16.33 13.58 3.68
CA ALA A 201 17.66 13.05 3.94
C ALA A 201 17.51 11.54 4.00
N ASP A 202 17.84 10.93 2.86
CA ASP A 202 17.43 9.58 2.54
C ASP A 202 18.62 8.61 2.62
N SER A 203 18.32 7.34 2.86
CA SER A 203 19.30 6.25 2.89
C SER A 203 18.90 5.24 1.82
N LEU A 204 19.76 5.04 0.82
CA LEU A 204 19.51 4.11 -0.28
C LEU A 204 20.59 3.04 -0.28
N THR A 205 20.19 1.78 -0.30
CA THR A 205 21.07 0.63 -0.47
C THR A 205 20.62 -0.15 -1.69
N GLY A 206 21.48 -0.26 -2.71
CA GLY A 206 21.17 -1.02 -3.94
C GLY A 206 21.03 -2.50 -3.64
N GLY A 207 22.14 -3.12 -3.24
CA GLY A 207 22.21 -4.54 -2.90
C GLY A 207 23.11 -5.29 -3.87
N ASP A 208 22.68 -6.47 -4.32
CA ASP A 208 23.45 -7.25 -5.32
C ASP A 208 22.91 -6.92 -6.71
N GLY A 209 23.65 -6.28 -7.61
CA GLY A 209 23.11 -5.99 -8.95
C GLY A 209 23.75 -4.80 -9.63
N ASP A 210 23.29 -4.47 -10.83
CA ASP A 210 23.66 -3.20 -11.47
C ASP A 210 22.55 -2.17 -11.20
N ASP A 211 22.67 -1.43 -10.09
CA ASP A 211 21.60 -0.56 -9.58
C ASP A 211 21.71 0.90 -10.01
N ILE A 212 20.59 1.63 -9.93
CA ILE A 212 20.53 3.08 -10.11
C ILE A 212 20.04 3.74 -8.82
N LEU A 213 20.94 4.47 -8.15
CA LEU A 213 20.64 5.16 -6.89
C LEU A 213 20.60 6.68 -7.10
N ASN A 214 19.46 7.28 -6.78
CA ASN A 214 19.22 8.71 -6.91
C ASN A 214 18.73 9.30 -5.58
N GLY A 215 19.62 9.99 -4.85
CA GLY A 215 19.30 10.58 -3.54
C GLY A 215 18.22 11.65 -3.66
N GLY A 216 18.43 12.63 -4.54
CA GLY A 216 17.45 13.66 -4.84
C GLY A 216 17.78 14.98 -4.17
N ASN A 217 16.91 15.48 -3.29
CA ASN A 217 17.09 16.76 -2.62
C ASN A 217 17.38 16.55 -1.14
N GLY A 218 18.46 17.17 -0.67
CA GLY A 218 18.92 17.17 0.71
C GLY A 218 20.10 16.21 0.89
N PRO A 219 20.59 16.03 2.13
CA PRO A 219 21.79 15.24 2.36
C PRO A 219 21.47 13.74 2.42
N ASP A 220 21.88 13.01 1.39
CA ASP A 220 21.56 11.60 1.23
C ASP A 220 22.78 10.70 1.50
N ASP A 221 22.51 9.46 1.92
CA ASP A 221 23.50 8.38 2.07
C ASP A 221 23.20 7.28 1.05
N LEU A 222 24.11 7.05 0.11
CA LEU A 222 23.98 6.03 -0.94
C LEU A 222 25.05 4.95 -0.71
N ASP A 223 24.60 3.72 -0.54
CA ASP A 223 25.43 2.53 -0.28
C ASP A 223 25.28 1.53 -1.43
N ASP A 224 26.41 1.07 -1.98
CA ASP A 224 26.50 0.37 -3.26
C ASP A 224 26.61 -1.14 -3.18
N ASP A 225 26.94 -1.68 -2.01
CA ASP A 225 27.23 -3.09 -1.78
C ASP A 225 28.05 -3.77 -2.92
N ALA A 226 27.46 -4.56 -3.85
CA ALA A 226 28.23 -5.30 -4.86
C ALA A 226 27.63 -5.21 -6.27
N GLY A 227 28.44 -4.84 -7.27
CA GLY A 227 27.98 -4.76 -8.66
C GLY A 227 28.64 -3.66 -9.50
N PHE A 228 27.92 -3.14 -10.49
CA PHE A 228 28.28 -1.89 -11.18
C PHE A 228 27.09 -0.93 -11.17
N GLU A 229 27.15 0.07 -10.32
CA GLU A 229 26.03 0.94 -10.02
C GLU A 229 26.11 2.26 -10.81
N THR A 230 25.04 3.05 -10.73
CA THR A 230 25.01 4.43 -11.19
C THR A 230 24.47 5.33 -10.09
N PHE A 231 25.30 6.26 -9.64
CA PHE A 231 24.98 7.19 -8.57
C PHE A 231 24.64 8.58 -9.07
N ASN A 232 23.52 9.10 -8.58
CA ASN A 232 23.20 10.51 -8.63
C ASN A 232 22.83 11.02 -7.24
N GLY A 233 23.78 11.66 -6.55
CA GLY A 233 23.52 12.27 -5.24
C GLY A 233 22.45 13.37 -5.32
N GLY A 234 22.35 14.06 -6.46
CA GLY A 234 21.41 15.16 -6.62
C GLY A 234 21.88 16.46 -5.97
N LEU A 235 20.96 17.14 -5.25
CA LEU A 235 21.17 18.41 -4.59
C LEU A 235 21.39 18.21 -3.09
N GLY A 236 22.62 18.28 -2.62
CA GLY A 236 22.87 18.13 -1.20
C GLY A 236 24.33 18.15 -0.87
N ASN A 237 24.65 17.70 0.33
CA ASN A 237 25.98 17.19 0.63
C ASN A 237 25.79 15.69 0.78
N ASP A 238 25.98 14.98 -0.32
CA ASP A 238 25.61 13.57 -0.43
C ASP A 238 26.83 12.73 -0.05
N ALA A 239 26.61 11.66 0.69
CA ALA A 239 27.64 10.69 1.02
C ALA A 239 27.44 9.45 0.16
N ILE A 240 28.51 9.01 -0.49
CA ILE A 240 28.53 7.75 -1.22
C ILE A 240 29.64 6.89 -0.63
N ASP A 241 29.27 5.69 -0.21
CA ASP A 241 30.22 4.62 0.15
C ASP A 241 30.34 3.71 -1.07
N ASP A 242 31.56 3.62 -1.63
CA ASP A 242 31.91 2.69 -2.71
C ASP A 242 32.69 1.54 -2.08
N ILE A 243 31.96 0.53 -1.59
CA ILE A 243 32.51 -0.50 -0.72
C ILE A 243 33.35 -1.48 -1.52
N ASP A 244 32.97 -1.84 -2.74
CA ASP A 244 33.61 -2.91 -3.51
C ASP A 244 34.69 -2.43 -4.49
N GLY A 245 34.67 -1.15 -4.90
CA GLY A 245 35.62 -0.53 -5.84
C GLY A 245 35.53 -1.06 -7.27
N ALA A 246 34.45 -1.76 -7.63
CA ALA A 246 34.18 -2.20 -8.99
C ALA A 246 33.79 -1.04 -9.90
N ASP A 247 33.36 0.06 -9.29
CA ASP A 247 32.54 1.04 -9.93
C ASP A 247 33.34 2.12 -10.71
N GLN A 248 32.86 2.49 -11.90
CA GLN A 248 33.65 3.33 -12.82
C GLN A 248 33.60 4.80 -12.41
N PRO A 249 34.66 5.62 -12.62
CA PRO A 249 34.66 7.02 -12.20
C PRO A 249 33.50 7.88 -12.77
N ASN A 250 32.84 7.42 -13.84
CA ASN A 250 31.72 8.07 -14.50
C ASN A 250 30.33 7.54 -14.08
N SER A 251 30.24 6.59 -13.14
CA SER A 251 28.97 6.21 -12.49
C SER A 251 28.46 7.30 -11.55
N PHE A 252 29.33 8.22 -11.11
CA PHE A 252 29.00 9.26 -10.12
C PHE A 252 28.63 10.61 -10.74
N THR A 253 27.45 11.12 -10.37
CA THR A 253 26.98 12.48 -10.69
C THR A 253 26.36 13.17 -9.47
N GLY A 254 26.29 14.51 -9.44
CA GLY A 254 25.72 15.28 -8.30
C GLY A 254 26.75 15.87 -7.32
N ALA A 255 26.28 16.38 -6.18
CA ALA A 255 27.10 17.05 -5.15
C ALA A 255 27.62 16.06 -4.08
N VAL A 256 28.57 15.23 -4.50
CA VAL A 256 29.03 14.07 -3.72
C VAL A 256 30.32 14.36 -2.92
N ASP A 257 30.33 13.98 -1.64
CA ASP A 257 31.54 13.76 -0.85
C ASP A 257 31.82 12.25 -0.77
N ARG A 258 32.83 11.79 -1.52
CA ARG A 258 33.20 10.36 -1.54
C ARG A 258 33.86 9.99 -0.23
N ARG A 259 33.23 9.09 0.51
CA ARG A 259 33.84 8.48 1.70
C ARG A 259 34.64 7.24 1.29
N ASP A 260 35.46 7.32 0.25
CA ASP A 260 36.41 6.25 -0.07
C ASP A 260 37.25 5.97 1.19
N SER A 261 37.03 4.82 1.83
CA SER A 261 37.91 4.37 2.89
C SER A 261 39.34 4.34 2.32
N PRO A 262 40.29 5.12 2.86
CA PRO A 262 41.58 5.34 2.22
C PRO A 262 42.54 4.15 2.41
N ASN A 263 42.06 2.90 2.35
CA ASN A 263 42.86 1.74 2.68
C ASN A 263 42.41 0.46 1.97
N ARG A 264 42.77 0.33 0.70
CA ARG A 264 43.14 -0.97 0.11
C ARG A 264 44.50 -0.85 -0.58
#